data_AF-A0AAN0JDU2-F1
#
_entry.id   AF-A0AAN0JDU2-F1
#
_cell.length_a   1.000
_cell.length_b   1.000
_cell.length_c   1.000
_cell.angle_alpha   90.00
_cell.angle_beta   90.00
_cell.angle_gamma   90.00
#
_symmetry.space_group_name_H-M   'P 1'
#
loop_
_entity.id
_entity.type
_entity.pdbx_description
1 polymer ?
#
loop_
_entity_poly.entity_id
_entity_poly.type
_entity_poly.pdbx_seq_one_letter_code
_entity_poly.pdbx_strand_id
1 'polypeptide(L)'
;MGKAAKQLKDISKDEKKEALFLNGLTLANIMDVGVNKALYDFLPIMLSFCRSHLRLVFFSLERDGPKLNEVPDLSADHYSRRSDNRLALTMRSRLNCILHFATLGHNPKQKEDDSKRTFVVASSNSQSVVAGSSSQLHKAATDKIQEEAEKLNIKKFVSNVALVSINDADSLKGAKKKITEFIMKDQIFQKTLPLKWIFLRSLVISAQQKEGDMKTMILRKIDIYDAAAKEIGMDEEEFESFLVTFTDFGSILYMPQFRALRDIVVVDIWEFVRFLNELIYPKEEKKWYKDLTTYGIIKISDASEILKKYVNIFMKIIITFGMAAFINKEKAYLNKRLLTEVGYYLPSARINKRSPPPDHNNDYAFLKIEGANFPANIQASISHEILKKPNFHLIGNESFDTSQFGYQTPSGRPIQITMVYGGSQTKLIFQIKDAFTGMHHCVQACKGIIEACCDSLNRMANQIRYLKYFIGIPCSAVNDASHYVYFNDDSDLCQACKRRTSHDTFFCRNCWISAAKMCNKLRKEEDHHLTFSDLSQVVQDVAEKNMISMLRKKLNVDIHKATKSYQEDRQLMEALMKWETKQSSPRHSLIKILHEMQLNHTADKLKLHVPITSP
;
A
#
# COMPACT_ATOMS: atom_id res chain seq x y z
N MET A 1 39.47 -31.67 2.83
CA MET A 1 38.54 -30.72 3.50
C MET A 1 39.11 -29.32 3.37
N GLY A 2 38.39 -28.38 2.75
CA GLY A 2 38.89 -27.02 2.50
C GLY A 2 39.11 -26.19 3.78
N LYS A 3 39.86 -25.08 3.67
CA LYS A 3 40.18 -24.15 4.79
C LYS A 3 38.94 -23.71 5.58
N ALA A 4 37.82 -23.45 4.89
CA ALA A 4 36.54 -23.10 5.52
C ALA A 4 35.94 -24.23 6.36
N ALA A 5 35.98 -25.48 5.88
CA ALA A 5 35.46 -26.62 6.63
C ALA A 5 36.25 -26.89 7.92
N LYS A 6 37.57 -26.64 7.90
CA LYS A 6 38.41 -26.70 9.09
C LYS A 6 38.03 -25.61 10.10
N GLN A 7 37.86 -24.37 9.64
CA GLN A 7 37.44 -23.25 10.50
C GLN A 7 36.07 -23.48 11.14
N LEU A 8 35.08 -23.99 10.40
CA LEU A 8 33.76 -24.33 10.96
C LEU A 8 33.84 -25.42 12.03
N LYS A 9 34.66 -26.46 11.79
CA LYS A 9 34.88 -27.54 12.77
C LYS A 9 35.59 -27.05 14.03
N ASP A 10 36.40 -26.00 13.93
CA ASP A 10 37.06 -25.41 15.10
C ASP A 10 36.12 -24.47 15.87
N ILE A 11 35.19 -23.79 15.17
CA ILE A 11 34.11 -23.01 15.80
C ILE A 11 33.16 -23.94 16.58
N SER A 12 32.76 -25.07 16.02
CA SER A 12 31.83 -26.03 16.65
C SER A 12 32.40 -26.77 17.87
N LYS A 13 33.68 -26.57 18.19
CA LYS A 13 34.30 -27.13 19.42
C LYS A 13 34.25 -26.16 20.60
N ASP A 14 33.83 -24.92 20.37
CA ASP A 14 33.79 -23.85 21.36
C ASP A 14 32.35 -23.32 21.42
N GLU A 15 31.62 -23.70 22.47
CA GLU A 15 30.19 -23.37 22.64
C GLU A 15 29.90 -21.88 22.52
N LYS A 16 30.82 -21.00 22.97
CA LYS A 16 30.64 -19.55 22.87
C LYS A 16 30.79 -19.05 21.44
N LYS A 17 31.77 -19.59 20.70
CA LYS A 17 31.95 -19.26 19.28
C LYS A 17 30.83 -19.83 18.43
N GLU A 18 30.38 -21.04 18.74
CA GLU A 18 29.25 -21.68 18.08
C GLU A 18 27.96 -20.87 18.31
N ALA A 19 27.67 -20.48 19.55
CA ALA A 19 26.51 -19.63 19.85
C ALA A 19 26.55 -18.29 19.12
N LEU A 20 27.72 -17.62 19.09
CA LEU A 20 27.90 -16.39 18.32
C LEU A 20 27.65 -16.63 16.84
N PHE A 21 28.24 -17.69 16.27
CA PHE A 21 28.08 -18.01 14.85
C PHE A 21 26.63 -18.33 14.47
N LEU A 22 25.93 -19.14 15.27
CA LEU A 22 24.52 -19.50 15.06
C LEU A 22 23.59 -18.27 15.13
N ASN A 23 23.86 -17.32 16.02
CA ASN A 23 23.09 -16.07 16.10
C ASN A 23 23.20 -15.24 14.80
N GLY A 24 24.38 -15.20 14.18
CA GLY A 24 24.60 -14.49 12.91
C GLY A 24 24.00 -15.20 11.70
N LEU A 25 23.77 -16.51 11.81
CA LEU A 25 23.14 -17.36 10.78
C LEU A 25 21.61 -17.40 10.87
N THR A 26 21.00 -16.77 11.86
CA THR A 26 19.54 -16.68 11.96
C THR A 26 19.04 -15.67 10.92
N LEU A 27 18.92 -16.13 9.67
CA LEU A 27 18.55 -15.33 8.49
C LEU A 27 17.05 -15.43 8.16
N ALA A 28 16.34 -16.40 8.74
CA ALA A 28 14.93 -16.65 8.46
C ALA A 28 14.05 -16.04 9.55
N ASN A 29 13.31 -14.99 9.20
CA ASN A 29 12.23 -14.45 10.02
C ASN A 29 10.90 -14.96 9.48
N ILE A 30 10.14 -15.67 10.31
CA ILE A 30 8.78 -16.12 9.99
C ILE A 30 7.82 -15.16 10.68
N MET A 31 6.99 -14.49 9.89
CA MET A 31 5.96 -13.58 10.39
C MET A 31 4.59 -14.08 9.94
N ASP A 32 3.69 -14.32 10.89
CA ASP A 32 2.27 -14.45 10.61
C ASP A 32 1.66 -13.05 10.54
N VAL A 33 1.19 -12.68 9.34
CA VAL A 33 0.71 -11.32 9.06
C VAL A 33 -0.81 -11.26 8.93
N GLY A 34 -1.54 -12.36 9.21
CA GLY A 34 -2.98 -12.51 9.00
C GLY A 34 -3.82 -11.24 9.14
N VAL A 35 -4.41 -11.00 10.32
CA VAL A 35 -5.21 -9.78 10.61
C VAL A 35 -4.57 -8.92 11.69
N ASN A 36 -3.25 -9.01 11.85
CA ASN A 36 -2.52 -8.21 12.82
C ASN A 36 -2.40 -6.75 12.30
N LYS A 37 -3.05 -5.82 13.02
CA LYS A 37 -3.09 -4.38 12.69
C LYS A 37 -1.70 -3.76 12.54
N ALA A 38 -0.77 -4.11 13.42
CA ALA A 38 0.58 -3.58 13.44
C ALA A 38 1.40 -4.07 12.24
N LEU A 39 1.33 -5.36 11.95
CA LEU A 39 2.12 -5.98 10.87
C LEU A 39 1.57 -5.65 9.49
N TYR A 40 0.26 -5.52 9.37
CA TYR A 40 -0.41 -5.24 8.11
C TYR A 40 0.07 -3.92 7.49
N ASP A 41 0.27 -2.88 8.30
CA ASP A 41 0.78 -1.58 7.84
C ASP A 41 2.29 -1.58 7.57
N PHE A 42 3.04 -2.42 8.29
CA PHE A 42 4.51 -2.49 8.20
C PHE A 42 4.99 -3.33 7.01
N LEU A 43 4.31 -4.44 6.72
CA LEU A 43 4.76 -5.45 5.76
C LEU A 43 4.92 -4.93 4.32
N PRO A 44 3.99 -4.14 3.73
CA PRO A 44 4.13 -3.65 2.36
C PRO A 44 5.45 -2.90 2.13
N ILE A 45 5.90 -2.16 3.15
CA ILE A 45 7.11 -1.35 3.11
C ILE A 45 8.33 -2.24 3.32
N MET A 46 8.28 -3.13 4.32
CA MET A 46 9.37 -4.07 4.57
C MET A 46 9.67 -4.94 3.33
N LEU A 47 8.64 -5.53 2.71
CA LEU A 47 8.81 -6.40 1.53
C LEU A 47 9.26 -5.65 0.27
N SER A 48 9.12 -4.32 0.24
CA SER A 48 9.69 -3.51 -0.85
C SER A 48 11.21 -3.44 -0.81
N PHE A 49 11.83 -3.84 0.31
CA PHE A 49 13.28 -3.83 0.52
C PHE A 49 13.85 -5.22 0.80
N CYS A 50 13.09 -6.11 1.44
CA CYS A 50 13.54 -7.47 1.72
C CYS A 50 13.40 -8.37 0.48
N ARG A 51 14.38 -8.38 -0.44
CA ARG A 51 14.22 -9.10 -1.73
C ARG A 51 14.33 -10.61 -1.64
N SER A 52 14.93 -11.17 -0.59
CA SER A 52 15.09 -12.63 -0.44
C SER A 52 13.97 -13.27 0.39
N HIS A 53 12.76 -12.70 0.34
CA HIS A 53 11.60 -13.19 1.08
C HIS A 53 10.79 -14.24 0.29
N LEU A 54 10.05 -15.08 1.00
CA LEU A 54 9.05 -16.01 0.46
C LEU A 54 7.67 -15.66 1.03
N ARG A 55 6.68 -15.45 0.15
CA ARG A 55 5.27 -15.22 0.51
C ARG A 55 4.53 -16.53 0.41
N LEU A 56 4.01 -17.00 1.54
CA LEU A 56 3.09 -18.12 1.60
C LEU A 56 1.68 -17.58 1.84
N VAL A 57 0.81 -17.71 0.84
CA VAL A 57 -0.58 -17.21 0.91
C VAL A 57 -1.52 -18.38 1.16
N PHE A 58 -2.12 -18.42 2.34
CA PHE A 58 -3.02 -19.49 2.75
C PHE A 58 -4.49 -19.09 2.59
N PHE A 59 -5.32 -20.00 2.07
CA PHE A 59 -6.78 -19.87 2.11
C PHE A 59 -7.44 -21.23 2.32
N SER A 60 -8.60 -21.25 3.00
CA SER A 60 -9.37 -22.49 3.23
C SER A 60 -10.36 -22.73 2.09
N LEU A 61 -10.37 -23.96 1.57
CA LEU A 61 -11.32 -24.34 0.52
C LEU A 61 -12.76 -24.33 1.00
N GLU A 62 -13.01 -24.76 2.23
CA GLU A 62 -14.35 -24.84 2.80
C GLU A 62 -14.86 -23.48 3.26
N ARG A 63 -13.99 -22.68 3.91
CA ARG A 63 -14.37 -21.37 4.47
C ARG A 63 -14.35 -20.26 3.43
N ASP A 64 -13.28 -20.20 2.63
CA ASP A 64 -13.00 -19.05 1.76
C ASP A 64 -13.44 -19.29 0.31
N GLY A 65 -13.28 -20.52 -0.20
CA GLY A 65 -13.59 -20.89 -1.59
C GLY A 65 -14.99 -20.51 -2.07
N PRO A 66 -16.07 -20.92 -1.39
CA PRO A 66 -17.44 -20.57 -1.78
C PRO A 66 -17.74 -19.06 -1.67
N LYS A 67 -17.00 -18.34 -0.82
CA LYS A 67 -17.27 -16.96 -0.40
C LYS A 67 -16.20 -15.97 -0.86
N LEU A 68 -15.50 -16.29 -1.95
CA LEU A 68 -14.37 -15.48 -2.45
C LEU A 68 -14.74 -14.01 -2.71
N ASN A 69 -15.96 -13.74 -3.16
CA ASN A 69 -16.43 -12.38 -3.44
C ASN A 69 -16.94 -11.63 -2.19
N GLU A 70 -17.14 -12.34 -1.08
CA GLU A 70 -17.62 -11.77 0.17
C GLU A 70 -16.45 -11.33 1.06
N VAL A 71 -16.77 -10.43 1.99
CA VAL A 71 -15.86 -9.97 3.04
C VAL A 71 -15.53 -11.11 4.02
N PRO A 72 -14.25 -11.25 4.46
CA PRO A 72 -13.86 -12.21 5.49
C PRO A 72 -14.71 -12.10 6.76
N ASP A 73 -15.25 -13.22 7.21
CA ASP A 73 -15.87 -13.33 8.51
C ASP A 73 -14.78 -13.59 9.57
N LEU A 74 -14.53 -12.58 10.40
CA LEU A 74 -13.56 -12.62 11.49
C LEU A 74 -14.27 -12.61 12.86
N SER A 75 -15.40 -13.31 12.95
CA SER A 75 -16.17 -13.47 14.20
C SER A 75 -15.45 -14.32 15.26
N ALA A 76 -14.44 -15.10 14.88
CA ALA A 76 -13.70 -15.96 15.81
C ALA A 76 -13.13 -15.17 17.01
N ASP A 77 -13.21 -15.79 18.20
CA ASP A 77 -12.85 -15.20 19.50
C ASP A 77 -11.47 -14.53 19.50
N HIS A 78 -10.46 -15.15 18.90
CA HIS A 78 -9.09 -14.64 18.94
C HIS A 78 -8.92 -13.33 18.16
N TYR A 79 -9.70 -13.13 17.08
CA TYR A 79 -9.72 -11.86 16.35
C TYR A 79 -10.57 -10.81 17.05
N SER A 80 -11.68 -11.22 17.67
CA SER A 80 -12.57 -10.33 18.42
C SER A 80 -11.89 -9.77 19.68
N ARG A 81 -11.14 -10.59 20.43
CA ARG A 81 -10.44 -10.16 21.67
C ARG A 81 -9.41 -9.05 21.43
N ARG A 82 -8.72 -9.10 20.28
CA ARG A 82 -7.75 -8.05 19.87
C ARG A 82 -8.39 -6.94 19.03
N SER A 83 -9.69 -7.05 18.75
CA SER A 83 -10.43 -6.20 17.82
C SER A 83 -9.80 -6.13 16.43
N ASP A 84 -9.14 -7.20 15.98
CA ASP A 84 -8.54 -7.33 14.65
C ASP A 84 -9.59 -7.38 13.54
N ASN A 85 -10.83 -7.72 13.88
CA ASN A 85 -12.00 -7.58 13.02
C ASN A 85 -12.37 -6.10 12.71
N ARG A 86 -11.77 -5.13 13.41
CA ARG A 86 -11.92 -3.68 13.22
C ARG A 86 -10.72 -3.12 12.44
N LEU A 87 -10.48 -3.67 11.26
CA LEU A 87 -9.41 -3.26 10.35
C LEU A 87 -9.96 -2.94 8.97
N ALA A 88 -9.29 -2.04 8.26
CA ALA A 88 -9.61 -1.69 6.88
C ALA A 88 -9.64 -2.90 5.91
N LEU A 89 -8.78 -3.92 6.15
CA LEU A 89 -8.73 -5.15 5.35
C LEU A 89 -10.02 -5.97 5.45
N THR A 90 -10.73 -5.90 6.58
CA THR A 90 -11.99 -6.63 6.84
C THR A 90 -13.17 -5.99 6.12
N MET A 91 -12.91 -5.04 5.23
CA MET A 91 -13.92 -4.42 4.37
C MET A 91 -13.72 -4.82 2.90
N ARG A 92 -12.76 -5.70 2.61
CA ARG A 92 -12.44 -6.20 1.26
C ARG A 92 -12.89 -7.64 1.10
N SER A 93 -13.16 -8.07 -0.14
CA SER A 93 -13.47 -9.47 -0.42
C SER A 93 -12.27 -10.37 -0.13
N ARG A 94 -12.52 -11.64 0.20
CA ARG A 94 -11.47 -12.66 0.39
C ARG A 94 -10.55 -12.76 -0.81
N LEU A 95 -11.12 -12.69 -2.03
CA LEU A 95 -10.36 -12.69 -3.29
C LEU A 95 -9.38 -11.52 -3.36
N ASN A 96 -9.83 -10.30 -3.03
CA ASN A 96 -8.95 -9.13 -3.01
C ASN A 96 -7.82 -9.29 -1.98
N CYS A 97 -8.09 -9.86 -0.81
CA CYS A 97 -7.06 -10.14 0.19
C CYS A 97 -6.02 -11.16 -0.31
N ILE A 98 -6.46 -12.24 -0.96
CA ILE A 98 -5.56 -13.26 -1.53
C ILE A 98 -4.63 -12.62 -2.58
N LEU A 99 -5.20 -11.87 -3.53
CA LEU A 99 -4.43 -11.20 -4.57
C LEU A 99 -3.48 -10.13 -4.00
N HIS A 100 -3.92 -9.42 -2.96
CA HIS A 100 -3.10 -8.44 -2.25
C HIS A 100 -1.85 -9.08 -1.65
N PHE A 101 -2.01 -10.12 -0.83
CA PHE A 101 -0.88 -10.81 -0.23
C PHE A 101 0.00 -11.52 -1.27
N ALA A 102 -0.59 -12.02 -2.36
CA ALA A 102 0.16 -12.63 -3.45
C ALA A 102 1.08 -11.63 -4.19
N THR A 103 0.70 -10.35 -4.22
CA THR A 103 1.41 -9.28 -4.94
C THR A 103 2.15 -8.30 -4.03
N LEU A 104 2.16 -8.55 -2.71
CA LEU A 104 2.66 -7.61 -1.72
C LEU A 104 4.16 -7.35 -1.89
N GLY A 105 4.55 -6.09 -2.10
CA GLY A 105 5.95 -5.70 -2.33
C GLY A 105 6.42 -5.91 -3.79
N HIS A 106 5.52 -6.20 -4.74
CA HIS A 106 5.87 -6.32 -6.15
C HIS A 106 6.35 -5.00 -6.79
N ASN A 107 7.40 -5.06 -7.61
CA ASN A 107 7.94 -4.00 -8.44
C ASN A 107 7.88 -4.32 -9.96
N PRO A 108 6.91 -3.76 -10.70
CA PRO A 108 6.79 -3.90 -12.16
C PRO A 108 8.02 -3.51 -13.01
N LYS A 109 8.96 -2.70 -12.51
CA LYS A 109 10.17 -2.30 -13.25
C LYS A 109 11.41 -3.15 -12.94
N GLN A 110 11.35 -4.09 -11.99
CA GLN A 110 12.44 -5.02 -11.77
C GLN A 110 12.44 -6.11 -12.85
N LYS A 111 13.62 -6.43 -13.38
CA LYS A 111 13.81 -7.52 -14.36
C LYS A 111 13.61 -8.91 -13.74
N GLU A 112 13.77 -9.03 -12.42
CA GLU A 112 13.48 -10.26 -11.69
C GLU A 112 11.97 -10.46 -11.58
N ASP A 113 11.51 -11.68 -11.88
CA ASP A 113 10.10 -12.00 -11.77
C ASP A 113 9.71 -12.23 -10.30
N ASP A 114 9.26 -11.18 -9.62
CA ASP A 114 8.78 -11.22 -8.22
C ASP A 114 7.73 -12.32 -7.98
N SER A 115 7.07 -12.83 -9.03
CA SER A 115 6.13 -13.95 -8.96
C SER A 115 6.76 -15.21 -8.38
N LYS A 116 8.08 -15.38 -8.57
CA LYS A 116 8.88 -16.50 -8.09
C LYS A 116 9.12 -16.48 -6.58
N ARG A 117 8.57 -15.50 -5.88
CA ARG A 117 8.59 -15.40 -4.41
C ARG A 117 7.23 -15.68 -3.79
N THR A 118 6.20 -15.97 -4.59
CA THR A 118 4.84 -16.24 -4.09
C THR A 118 4.47 -17.71 -4.29
N PHE A 119 3.96 -18.32 -3.23
CA PHE A 119 3.43 -19.67 -3.24
C PHE A 119 2.07 -19.69 -2.53
N VAL A 120 1.04 -20.12 -3.24
CA VAL A 120 -0.33 -20.19 -2.72
C VAL A 120 -0.59 -21.58 -2.16
N VAL A 121 -1.20 -21.65 -0.98
CA VAL A 121 -1.54 -22.88 -0.29
C VAL A 121 -3.04 -22.91 -0.05
N ALA A 122 -3.72 -23.81 -0.76
CA ALA A 122 -5.13 -24.11 -0.54
C ALA A 122 -5.23 -25.21 0.52
N SER A 123 -5.78 -24.88 1.69
CA SER A 123 -5.96 -25.83 2.79
C SER A 123 -7.36 -26.45 2.78
N SER A 124 -7.41 -27.75 3.03
CA SER A 124 -8.63 -28.56 3.18
C SER A 124 -8.66 -29.21 4.56
N ASN A 125 -9.84 -29.30 5.17
CA ASN A 125 -10.05 -30.04 6.41
C ASN A 125 -10.36 -31.53 6.16
N SER A 126 -10.49 -31.95 4.89
CA SER A 126 -10.73 -33.35 4.52
C SER A 126 -9.60 -34.28 5.02
N GLN A 127 -9.91 -35.52 5.39
CA GLN A 127 -8.91 -36.51 5.81
C GLN A 127 -7.99 -37.00 4.66
N SER A 128 -8.33 -36.67 3.42
CA SER A 128 -7.50 -36.94 2.25
C SER A 128 -7.76 -35.90 1.17
N VAL A 129 -6.70 -35.50 0.48
CA VAL A 129 -6.78 -34.62 -0.70
C VAL A 129 -7.33 -35.34 -1.94
N VAL A 130 -7.35 -36.68 -1.93
CA VAL A 130 -7.76 -37.54 -3.05
C VAL A 130 -9.29 -37.66 -3.15
N ALA A 131 -10.04 -37.17 -2.16
CA ALA A 131 -11.51 -37.14 -2.23
C ALA A 131 -11.97 -36.19 -3.35
N GLY A 132 -12.75 -36.70 -4.31
CA GLY A 132 -13.16 -35.96 -5.52
C GLY A 132 -13.78 -34.59 -5.27
N SER A 133 -14.46 -34.38 -4.14
CA SER A 133 -15.06 -33.10 -3.75
C SER A 133 -14.03 -32.01 -3.40
N SER A 134 -12.96 -32.34 -2.67
CA SER A 134 -11.88 -31.40 -2.34
C SER A 134 -11.11 -30.97 -3.59
N SER A 135 -10.93 -31.88 -4.55
CA SER A 135 -10.29 -31.58 -5.85
C SER A 135 -11.15 -30.66 -6.72
N GLN A 136 -12.48 -30.85 -6.74
CA GLN A 136 -13.42 -29.98 -7.46
C GLN A 136 -13.50 -28.57 -6.84
N LEU A 137 -13.62 -28.47 -5.52
CA LEU A 137 -13.62 -27.19 -4.80
C LEU A 137 -12.31 -26.44 -5.01
N HIS A 138 -11.18 -27.15 -4.96
CA HIS A 138 -9.87 -26.60 -5.26
C HIS A 138 -9.80 -26.01 -6.67
N LYS A 139 -10.26 -26.77 -7.67
CA LYS A 139 -10.27 -26.31 -9.07
C LYS A 139 -11.14 -25.07 -9.23
N ALA A 140 -12.39 -25.10 -8.74
CA ALA A 140 -13.31 -23.97 -8.85
C ALA A 140 -12.78 -22.70 -8.18
N ALA A 141 -12.20 -22.81 -6.98
CA ALA A 141 -11.61 -21.68 -6.28
C ALA A 141 -10.37 -21.13 -7.02
N THR A 142 -9.49 -22.03 -7.48
CA THR A 142 -8.25 -21.65 -8.19
C THR A 142 -8.54 -21.00 -9.54
N ASP A 143 -9.50 -21.54 -10.31
CA ASP A 143 -9.92 -20.99 -11.60
C ASP A 143 -10.43 -19.55 -11.43
N LYS A 144 -11.26 -19.30 -10.41
CA LYS A 144 -11.77 -17.96 -10.09
C LYS A 144 -10.67 -16.98 -9.67
N ILE A 145 -9.72 -17.43 -8.83
CA ILE A 145 -8.56 -16.62 -8.42
C ILE A 145 -7.70 -16.27 -9.64
N GLN A 146 -7.45 -17.23 -10.52
CA GLN A 146 -6.65 -17.03 -11.73
C GLN A 146 -7.36 -16.12 -12.75
N GLU A 147 -8.67 -16.24 -12.91
CA GLU A 147 -9.47 -15.36 -13.78
C GLU A 147 -9.37 -13.90 -13.33
N GLU A 148 -9.55 -13.62 -12.05
CA GLU A 148 -9.45 -12.27 -11.52
C GLU A 148 -8.00 -11.74 -11.57
N ALA A 149 -7.02 -12.62 -11.32
CA ALA A 149 -5.61 -12.28 -11.47
C ALA A 149 -5.23 -11.96 -12.92
N GLU A 150 -5.85 -12.60 -13.91
CA GLU A 150 -5.66 -12.32 -15.34
C GLU A 150 -6.16 -10.91 -15.69
N LYS A 151 -7.38 -10.53 -15.23
CA LYS A 151 -7.94 -9.18 -15.43
C LYS A 151 -7.03 -8.07 -14.90
N LEU A 152 -6.27 -8.38 -13.85
CA LEU A 152 -5.32 -7.46 -13.21
C LEU A 152 -3.88 -7.61 -13.73
N ASN A 153 -3.63 -8.49 -14.71
CA ASN A 153 -2.31 -8.80 -15.26
C ASN A 153 -1.28 -9.27 -14.20
N ILE A 154 -1.75 -10.07 -13.22
CA ILE A 154 -0.96 -10.60 -12.11
C ILE A 154 -1.09 -12.13 -11.95
N LYS A 155 -1.61 -12.84 -12.97
CA LYS A 155 -1.81 -14.30 -12.93
C LYS A 155 -0.57 -15.09 -12.50
N LYS A 156 0.62 -14.63 -12.90
CA LYS A 156 1.91 -15.23 -12.50
C LYS A 156 2.11 -15.35 -10.99
N PHE A 157 1.53 -14.47 -10.18
CA PHE A 157 1.67 -14.49 -8.71
C PHE A 157 0.86 -15.61 -8.04
N VAL A 158 -0.12 -16.16 -8.75
CA VAL A 158 -1.04 -17.19 -8.24
C VAL A 158 -0.95 -18.49 -9.05
N SER A 159 0.12 -18.66 -9.84
CA SER A 159 0.32 -19.87 -10.66
C SER A 159 0.88 -21.06 -9.86
N ASN A 160 1.63 -20.79 -8.79
CA ASN A 160 2.21 -21.81 -7.93
C ASN A 160 1.25 -22.11 -6.77
N VAL A 161 0.42 -23.14 -6.93
CA VAL A 161 -0.58 -23.53 -5.92
C VAL A 161 -0.32 -24.95 -5.43
N ALA A 162 -0.34 -25.16 -4.11
CA ALA A 162 -0.43 -26.48 -3.52
C ALA A 162 -1.75 -26.67 -2.78
N LEU A 163 -2.38 -27.82 -3.02
CA LEU A 163 -3.48 -28.33 -2.22
C LEU A 163 -2.93 -29.15 -1.06
N VAL A 164 -3.39 -28.84 0.16
CA VAL A 164 -2.93 -29.46 1.39
C VAL A 164 -4.13 -29.83 2.25
N SER A 165 -4.19 -31.08 2.70
CA SER A 165 -5.06 -31.46 3.81
C SER A 165 -4.31 -31.22 5.12
N ILE A 166 -4.90 -30.42 6.02
CA ILE A 166 -4.29 -30.13 7.32
C ILE A 166 -4.35 -31.32 8.28
N ASN A 167 -5.24 -32.28 8.00
CA ASN A 167 -5.46 -33.48 8.82
C ASN A 167 -4.73 -34.72 8.28
N ASP A 168 -3.94 -34.56 7.21
CA ASP A 168 -3.17 -35.62 6.56
C ASP A 168 -1.67 -35.31 6.61
N ALA A 169 -0.93 -36.08 7.40
CA ALA A 169 0.51 -35.91 7.58
C ALA A 169 1.30 -36.11 6.27
N ASP A 170 0.83 -36.97 5.38
CA ASP A 170 1.51 -37.20 4.10
C ASP A 170 1.23 -36.07 3.11
N SER A 171 0.03 -35.48 3.16
CA SER A 171 -0.26 -34.23 2.46
C SER A 171 0.66 -33.09 2.91
N LEU A 172 0.83 -32.92 4.23
CA LEU A 172 1.74 -31.91 4.80
C LEU A 172 3.21 -32.13 4.38
N LYS A 173 3.70 -33.37 4.38
CA LYS A 173 5.03 -33.72 3.87
C LYS A 173 5.17 -33.38 2.38
N GLY A 174 4.14 -33.69 1.59
CA GLY A 174 4.07 -33.35 0.17
C GLY A 174 4.14 -31.84 -0.07
N ALA A 175 3.41 -31.06 0.72
CA ALA A 175 3.44 -29.60 0.67
C ALA A 175 4.83 -29.04 1.02
N LYS A 176 5.43 -29.54 2.10
CA LYS A 176 6.81 -29.18 2.51
C LYS A 176 7.80 -29.45 1.38
N LYS A 177 7.71 -30.61 0.72
CA LYS A 177 8.58 -30.96 -0.40
C LYS A 177 8.41 -29.97 -1.56
N LYS A 178 7.19 -29.64 -1.96
CA LYS A 178 6.92 -28.67 -3.03
C LYS A 178 7.45 -27.27 -2.71
N ILE A 179 7.24 -26.78 -1.48
CA ILE A 179 7.76 -25.48 -1.04
C ILE A 179 9.29 -25.49 -1.03
N THR A 180 9.91 -26.57 -0.56
CA THR A 180 11.38 -26.71 -0.55
C THR A 180 11.94 -26.71 -1.98
N GLU A 181 11.34 -27.49 -2.89
CA GLU A 181 11.72 -27.50 -4.31
C GLU A 181 11.56 -26.13 -4.96
N PHE A 182 10.50 -25.40 -4.61
CA PHE A 182 10.27 -24.05 -5.10
C PHE A 182 11.39 -23.08 -4.67
N ILE A 183 11.79 -23.12 -3.39
CA ILE A 183 12.88 -22.30 -2.86
C ILE A 183 14.22 -22.68 -3.51
N MET A 184 14.49 -23.98 -3.67
CA MET A 184 15.79 -24.46 -4.17
C MET A 184 15.98 -24.25 -5.68
N LYS A 185 14.89 -24.13 -6.44
CA LYS A 185 14.93 -23.95 -7.91
C LYS A 185 15.45 -22.60 -8.35
N ASP A 186 15.30 -21.56 -7.53
CA ASP A 186 15.64 -20.20 -7.94
C ASP A 186 16.86 -19.65 -7.17
N GLN A 187 17.79 -19.05 -7.92
CA GLN A 187 19.02 -18.46 -7.39
C GLN A 187 18.74 -17.24 -6.49
N ILE A 188 17.54 -16.67 -6.54
CA ILE A 188 17.12 -15.54 -5.71
C ILE A 188 17.24 -15.80 -4.19
N PHE A 189 17.15 -17.07 -3.79
CA PHE A 189 17.32 -17.53 -2.41
C PHE A 189 18.74 -18.02 -2.10
N GLN A 190 19.62 -18.08 -3.10
CA GLN A 190 21.00 -18.55 -2.96
C GLN A 190 21.97 -17.35 -2.92
N LYS A 191 22.66 -17.18 -1.79
CA LYS A 191 23.63 -16.09 -1.60
C LYS A 191 24.93 -16.62 -1.01
N THR A 192 26.05 -16.16 -1.56
CA THR A 192 27.38 -16.39 -0.99
C THR A 192 27.71 -15.21 -0.10
N LEU A 193 28.01 -15.47 1.18
CA LEU A 193 28.28 -14.44 2.17
C LEU A 193 29.70 -14.59 2.75
N PRO A 194 30.45 -13.48 2.90
CA PRO A 194 31.71 -13.50 3.65
C PRO A 194 31.49 -13.92 5.09
N LEU A 195 32.37 -14.78 5.63
CA LEU A 195 32.27 -15.23 7.02
C LEU A 195 32.32 -14.06 8.03
N LYS A 196 33.12 -13.02 7.74
CA LYS A 196 33.21 -11.81 8.59
C LYS A 196 31.89 -11.05 8.69
N TRP A 197 31.01 -11.13 7.68
CA TRP A 197 29.67 -10.55 7.74
C TRP A 197 28.78 -11.28 8.74
N ILE A 198 28.88 -12.61 8.83
CA ILE A 198 28.14 -13.40 9.82
C ILE A 198 28.57 -12.97 11.24
N PHE A 199 29.87 -12.82 11.47
CA PHE A 199 30.37 -12.34 12.77
C PHE A 199 29.92 -10.92 13.10
N LEU A 200 29.98 -9.99 12.14
CA LEU A 200 29.45 -8.63 12.35
C LEU A 200 27.96 -8.67 12.71
N ARG A 201 27.17 -9.48 12.00
CA ARG A 201 25.75 -9.65 12.29
C ARG A 201 25.53 -10.14 13.72
N SER A 202 26.26 -11.17 14.14
CA SER A 202 26.18 -11.70 15.51
C SER A 202 26.48 -10.65 16.57
N LEU A 203 27.55 -9.86 16.37
CA LEU A 203 27.95 -8.79 17.29
C LEU A 203 26.88 -7.70 17.38
N VAL A 204 26.28 -7.34 16.24
CA VAL A 204 25.22 -6.32 16.18
C VAL A 204 23.94 -6.78 16.88
N ILE A 205 23.54 -8.06 16.77
CA ILE A 205 22.36 -8.61 17.47
C ILE A 205 22.63 -8.77 18.97
N SER A 206 23.83 -9.24 19.32
CA SER A 206 24.19 -9.52 20.71
C SER A 206 24.49 -8.26 21.53
N ALA A 207 24.55 -7.09 20.87
CA ALA A 207 24.75 -5.81 21.51
C ALA A 207 23.64 -5.53 22.55
N GLN A 208 23.95 -5.75 23.81
CA GLN A 208 23.13 -5.38 24.95
C GLN A 208 23.44 -3.97 25.42
N GLN A 209 22.45 -3.32 26.01
CA GLN A 209 22.62 -2.00 26.60
C GLN A 209 23.00 -2.11 28.06
N LYS A 210 23.91 -1.23 28.51
CA LYS A 210 24.39 -1.17 29.89
C LYS A 210 23.31 -0.74 30.91
N GLU A 211 22.20 -0.15 30.46
CA GLU A 211 21.07 0.22 31.31
C GLU A 211 19.91 -0.78 31.11
N GLY A 212 19.84 -1.81 31.96
CA GLY A 212 18.64 -2.61 32.19
C GLY A 212 18.34 -3.73 31.18
N ASP A 213 19.34 -4.54 30.80
CA ASP A 213 19.24 -5.82 30.07
C ASP A 213 18.44 -5.82 28.75
N MET A 214 18.13 -4.64 28.20
CA MET A 214 17.36 -4.53 26.98
C MET A 214 18.25 -4.70 25.74
N LYS A 215 17.86 -5.58 24.83
CA LYS A 215 18.52 -5.73 23.53
C LYS A 215 18.48 -4.43 22.73
N THR A 216 19.58 -4.14 22.03
CA THR A 216 19.63 -3.00 21.14
C THR A 216 18.77 -3.25 19.90
N MET A 217 17.81 -2.37 19.65
CA MET A 217 16.85 -2.51 18.54
C MET A 217 17.20 -1.64 17.34
N ILE A 218 17.65 -0.41 17.59
CA ILE A 218 17.96 0.59 16.57
C ILE A 218 19.32 1.19 16.87
N LEU A 219 20.17 1.27 15.85
CA LEU A 219 21.50 1.88 15.91
C LEU A 219 21.67 2.91 14.80
N ARG A 220 22.61 3.84 14.99
CA ARG A 220 23.08 4.66 13.87
C ARG A 220 24.07 3.85 13.05
N LYS A 221 24.05 4.07 11.73
CA LYS A 221 24.96 3.42 10.79
C LYS A 221 26.43 3.60 11.20
N ILE A 222 26.81 4.81 11.58
CA ILE A 222 28.19 5.14 11.97
C ILE A 222 28.64 4.40 13.22
N ASP A 223 27.75 4.23 14.20
CA ASP A 223 28.08 3.55 15.46
C ASP A 223 28.40 2.06 15.21
N ILE A 224 27.73 1.42 14.24
CA ILE A 224 28.02 0.03 13.84
C ILE A 224 29.36 -0.03 13.09
N TYR A 225 29.61 0.95 12.21
CA TYR A 225 30.83 0.98 11.41
C TYR A 225 32.08 1.12 12.27
N ASP A 226 32.11 2.16 13.12
CA ASP A 226 33.26 2.51 13.94
C ASP A 226 33.52 1.48 15.03
N ALA A 227 32.48 0.93 15.65
CA ALA A 227 32.64 0.02 16.78
C ALA A 227 32.96 -1.44 16.37
N ALA A 228 32.61 -1.85 15.15
CA ALA A 228 32.70 -3.26 14.76
C ALA A 228 33.15 -3.50 13.32
N ALA A 229 32.55 -2.85 12.32
CA ALA A 229 32.85 -3.17 10.91
C ALA A 229 34.30 -2.83 10.54
N LYS A 230 34.79 -1.68 10.99
CA LYS A 230 36.18 -1.24 10.76
C LYS A 230 37.20 -2.19 11.42
N GLU A 231 36.92 -2.63 12.64
CA GLU A 231 37.80 -3.53 13.42
C GLU A 231 37.97 -4.90 12.77
N ILE A 232 36.97 -5.38 12.03
CA ILE A 232 37.06 -6.63 11.26
C ILE A 232 37.55 -6.43 9.82
N GLY A 233 38.10 -5.25 9.51
CA GLY A 233 38.69 -4.92 8.22
C GLY A 233 37.65 -4.84 7.09
N MET A 234 36.49 -4.23 7.35
CA MET A 234 35.55 -3.83 6.30
C MET A 234 35.73 -2.35 5.97
N ASP A 235 35.82 -2.04 4.67
CA ASP A 235 35.70 -0.66 4.20
C ASP A 235 34.22 -0.23 4.16
N GLU A 236 33.98 1.04 3.83
CA GLU A 236 32.62 1.60 3.80
C GLU A 236 31.73 0.97 2.72
N GLU A 237 32.29 0.59 1.58
CA GLU A 237 31.54 0.00 0.45
C GLU A 237 31.10 -1.44 0.78
N GLU A 238 32.00 -2.20 1.39
CA GLU A 238 31.70 -3.53 1.88
C GLU A 238 30.68 -3.48 3.03
N PHE A 239 30.80 -2.50 3.93
CA PHE A 239 29.83 -2.30 5.00
C PHE A 239 28.44 -1.91 4.47
N GLU A 240 28.38 -1.04 3.46
CA GLU A 240 27.12 -0.73 2.78
C GLU A 240 26.50 -2.00 2.15
N SER A 241 27.32 -2.81 1.50
CA SER A 241 26.91 -4.08 0.89
C SER A 241 26.39 -5.08 1.92
N PHE A 242 27.02 -5.13 3.10
CA PHE A 242 26.52 -5.88 4.26
C PHE A 242 25.14 -5.39 4.67
N LEU A 243 24.94 -4.08 4.86
CA LEU A 243 23.66 -3.54 5.31
C LEU A 243 22.53 -3.84 4.31
N VAL A 244 22.79 -3.67 3.01
CA VAL A 244 21.83 -3.98 1.95
C VAL A 244 21.51 -5.48 1.92
N THR A 245 22.53 -6.34 2.02
CA THR A 245 22.33 -7.80 1.95
C THR A 245 21.52 -8.34 3.13
N PHE A 246 21.81 -7.88 4.35
CA PHE A 246 21.05 -8.32 5.53
C PHE A 246 19.65 -7.69 5.60
N THR A 247 19.45 -6.56 4.92
CA THR A 247 18.11 -6.01 4.65
C THR A 247 17.35 -6.84 3.64
N ASP A 248 17.99 -7.37 2.59
CA ASP A 248 17.35 -8.25 1.62
C ASP A 248 16.79 -9.52 2.28
N PHE A 249 17.46 -10.04 3.32
CA PHE A 249 16.96 -11.15 4.15
C PHE A 249 15.88 -10.74 5.17
N GLY A 250 15.66 -9.44 5.38
CA GLY A 250 14.77 -8.93 6.42
C GLY A 250 15.27 -9.21 7.85
N SER A 251 16.58 -9.43 8.00
CA SER A 251 17.22 -9.68 9.31
C SER A 251 17.60 -8.37 10.01
N ILE A 252 17.93 -7.34 9.23
CA ILE A 252 17.99 -5.93 9.64
C ILE A 252 17.13 -5.12 8.68
N LEU A 253 16.95 -3.83 8.96
CA LEU A 253 16.28 -2.92 8.04
C LEU A 253 17.10 -1.63 7.92
N TYR A 254 17.77 -1.49 6.79
CA TYR A 254 18.52 -0.31 6.36
C TYR A 254 17.87 0.28 5.11
N MET A 255 17.49 1.56 5.17
CA MET A 255 16.61 2.19 4.18
C MET A 255 17.11 3.56 3.71
N PRO A 256 18.26 3.60 3.02
CA PRO A 256 18.91 4.85 2.61
C PRO A 256 18.10 5.68 1.62
N GLN A 257 17.13 5.06 0.92
CA GLN A 257 16.20 5.74 0.02
C GLN A 257 15.35 6.80 0.74
N PHE A 258 15.11 6.64 2.05
CA PHE A 258 14.50 7.69 2.84
C PHE A 258 15.59 8.57 3.39
N ARG A 259 15.69 9.81 2.88
CA ARG A 259 16.64 10.80 3.39
C ARG A 259 16.59 10.94 4.92
N ALA A 260 15.40 10.85 5.51
CA ALA A 260 15.20 10.94 6.95
C ALA A 260 15.74 9.72 7.74
N LEU A 261 15.93 8.57 7.09
CA LEU A 261 16.34 7.30 7.72
C LEU A 261 17.71 6.80 7.24
N ARG A 262 18.44 7.58 6.43
CA ARG A 262 19.71 7.14 5.82
C ARG A 262 20.77 6.71 6.84
N ASP A 263 20.76 7.31 8.02
CA ASP A 263 21.76 6.99 9.07
C ASP A 263 21.20 6.04 10.13
N ILE A 264 20.01 5.46 9.92
CA ILE A 264 19.30 4.61 10.90
C ILE A 264 19.26 3.18 10.41
N VAL A 265 19.63 2.24 11.29
CA VAL A 265 19.54 0.80 11.05
C VAL A 265 18.71 0.16 12.15
N VAL A 266 17.61 -0.51 11.79
CA VAL A 266 16.90 -1.40 12.71
C VAL A 266 17.63 -2.74 12.71
N VAL A 267 18.24 -3.08 13.84
CA VAL A 267 19.15 -4.24 13.96
C VAL A 267 18.48 -5.48 14.56
N ASP A 268 17.37 -5.28 15.27
CA ASP A 268 16.49 -6.34 15.78
C ASP A 268 15.05 -6.09 15.34
N ILE A 269 14.65 -6.79 14.26
CA ILE A 269 13.32 -6.67 13.66
C ILE A 269 12.24 -7.25 14.57
N TRP A 270 12.56 -8.31 15.31
CA TRP A 270 11.60 -8.93 16.21
C TRP A 270 11.25 -8.00 17.37
N GLU A 271 12.28 -7.43 17.99
CA GLU A 271 12.11 -6.45 19.06
C GLU A 271 11.34 -5.21 18.56
N PHE A 272 11.64 -4.75 17.34
CA PHE A 272 10.91 -3.65 16.69
C PHE A 272 9.42 -3.95 16.50
N VAL A 273 9.10 -5.12 15.95
CA VAL A 273 7.72 -5.59 15.79
C VAL A 273 7.03 -5.79 17.13
N ARG A 274 7.74 -6.21 18.18
CA ARG A 274 7.19 -6.35 19.53
C ARG A 274 6.75 -4.99 20.08
N PHE A 275 7.59 -3.96 19.99
CA PHE A 275 7.22 -2.60 20.40
C PHE A 275 6.10 -2.02 19.53
N LEU A 276 6.11 -2.31 18.22
CA LEU A 276 5.03 -1.90 17.33
C LEU A 276 3.69 -2.51 17.75
N ASN A 277 3.67 -3.81 18.11
CA ASN A 277 2.49 -4.47 18.63
C ASN A 277 2.06 -3.85 19.97
N GLU A 278 2.99 -3.59 20.90
CA GLU A 278 2.67 -2.97 22.19
C GLU A 278 2.07 -1.57 22.04
N LEU A 279 2.54 -0.81 21.04
CA LEU A 279 2.03 0.51 20.70
C LEU A 279 0.62 0.47 20.09
N ILE A 280 0.31 -0.54 19.26
CA ILE A 280 -0.99 -0.65 18.56
C ILE A 280 -2.04 -1.40 19.38
N TYR A 281 -1.62 -2.30 20.27
CA TYR A 281 -2.47 -3.11 21.13
C TYR A 281 -2.22 -2.78 22.61
N PRO A 282 -2.67 -1.60 23.08
CA PRO A 282 -2.52 -1.24 24.48
C PRO A 282 -3.34 -2.16 25.38
N LYS A 283 -2.86 -2.41 26.60
CA LYS A 283 -3.63 -3.10 27.63
C LYS A 283 -4.64 -2.15 28.30
N GLU A 284 -5.79 -2.67 28.72
CA GLU A 284 -6.90 -1.87 29.27
C GLU A 284 -6.50 -1.04 30.50
N GLU A 285 -5.59 -1.57 31.33
CA GLU A 285 -5.10 -0.89 32.54
C GLU A 285 -4.20 0.34 32.26
N LYS A 286 -3.79 0.56 31.00
CA LYS A 286 -2.91 1.68 30.67
C LYS A 286 -3.69 2.99 30.57
N LYS A 287 -3.14 4.06 31.14
CA LYS A 287 -3.76 5.41 31.15
C LYS A 287 -4.10 5.97 29.75
N TRP A 288 -3.35 5.59 28.72
CA TRP A 288 -3.58 6.00 27.33
C TRP A 288 -4.54 5.08 26.56
N TYR A 289 -4.99 3.97 27.16
CA TYR A 289 -5.83 2.97 26.49
C TYR A 289 -7.06 3.60 25.85
N LYS A 290 -7.78 4.45 26.60
CA LYS A 290 -9.02 5.07 26.14
C LYS A 290 -8.80 5.99 24.95
N ASP A 291 -7.88 6.94 25.05
CA ASP A 291 -7.62 7.92 23.99
C ASP A 291 -7.06 7.25 22.72
N LEU A 292 -6.21 6.24 22.89
CA LEU A 292 -5.61 5.51 21.78
C LEU A 292 -6.64 4.61 21.07
N THR A 293 -7.42 3.81 21.80
CA THR A 293 -8.38 2.87 21.20
C THR A 293 -9.67 3.55 20.72
N THR A 294 -9.99 4.73 21.24
CA THR A 294 -11.13 5.54 20.81
C THR A 294 -10.76 6.47 19.67
N TYR A 295 -9.75 7.32 19.86
CA TYR A 295 -9.41 8.39 18.92
C TYR A 295 -8.18 8.11 18.07
N GLY A 296 -7.45 7.02 18.35
CA GLY A 296 -6.17 6.76 17.70
C GLY A 296 -5.09 7.74 18.14
N ILE A 297 -5.18 8.37 19.32
CA ILE A 297 -4.18 9.36 19.76
C ILE A 297 -3.39 8.85 20.96
N ILE A 298 -2.07 8.97 20.88
CA ILE A 298 -1.16 8.77 22.02
C ILE A 298 -0.28 10.01 22.20
N LYS A 299 -0.09 10.43 23.45
CA LYS A 299 0.79 11.54 23.82
C LYS A 299 2.26 11.12 23.78
N ILE A 300 3.18 12.05 23.55
CA ILE A 300 4.62 11.72 23.53
C ILE A 300 5.10 11.18 24.89
N SER A 301 4.58 11.69 26.01
CA SER A 301 4.87 11.14 27.34
C SER A 301 4.54 9.64 27.45
N ASP A 302 3.39 9.25 26.91
CA ASP A 302 2.84 7.90 27.04
C ASP A 302 3.52 6.95 26.05
N ALA A 303 3.80 7.43 24.83
CA ALA A 303 4.64 6.71 23.86
C ALA A 303 6.06 6.48 24.39
N SER A 304 6.58 7.42 25.20
CA SER A 304 7.90 7.28 25.84
C SER A 304 7.93 6.21 26.92
N GLU A 305 6.81 5.93 27.60
CA GLU A 305 6.73 4.82 28.56
C GLU A 305 6.82 3.45 27.85
N ILE A 306 6.27 3.35 26.64
CA ILE A 306 6.32 2.13 25.82
C ILE A 306 7.70 1.99 25.15
N LEU A 307 8.08 3.01 24.38
CA LEU A 307 9.25 2.97 23.48
C LEU A 307 10.56 3.34 24.19
N LYS A 308 10.47 3.81 25.44
CA LYS A 308 11.60 4.25 26.26
C LYS A 308 12.42 5.28 25.47
N LYS A 309 13.75 5.17 25.48
CA LYS A 309 14.65 6.07 24.75
C LYS A 309 14.52 6.01 23.22
N TYR A 310 13.84 5.00 22.66
CA TYR A 310 13.69 4.89 21.20
C TYR A 310 12.53 5.73 20.66
N VAL A 311 11.69 6.34 21.50
CA VAL A 311 10.46 7.06 21.09
C VAL A 311 10.67 7.95 19.86
N ASN A 312 11.68 8.83 19.87
CA ASN A 312 11.90 9.77 18.78
C ASN A 312 12.27 9.07 17.46
N ILE A 313 13.18 8.11 17.51
CA ILE A 313 13.69 7.41 16.31
C ILE A 313 12.64 6.42 15.80
N PHE A 314 11.97 5.70 16.70
CA PHE A 314 10.91 4.74 16.37
C PHE A 314 9.72 5.44 15.72
N MET A 315 9.22 6.53 16.34
CA MET A 315 8.12 7.31 15.76
C MET A 315 8.52 7.91 14.42
N LYS A 316 9.77 8.38 14.25
CA LYS A 316 10.29 8.84 12.96
C LYS A 316 10.21 7.76 11.88
N ILE A 317 10.57 6.51 12.18
CA ILE A 317 10.47 5.38 11.25
C ILE A 317 9.02 5.15 10.84
N ILE A 318 8.10 4.96 11.80
CA ILE A 318 6.71 4.59 11.48
C ILE A 318 5.91 5.75 10.86
N ILE A 319 6.24 7.01 11.17
CA ILE A 319 5.70 8.19 10.47
C ILE A 319 6.24 8.24 9.05
N THR A 320 7.52 7.97 8.85
CA THR A 320 8.12 7.89 7.51
C THR A 320 7.37 6.86 6.68
N PHE A 321 7.04 5.71 7.27
CA PHE A 321 6.24 4.64 6.66
C PHE A 321 4.75 4.95 6.48
N GLY A 322 4.28 6.10 6.95
CA GLY A 322 2.87 6.48 6.83
C GLY A 322 1.93 5.70 7.75
N MET A 323 2.46 5.02 8.77
CA MET A 323 1.69 4.25 9.76
C MET A 323 1.20 5.13 10.92
N ALA A 324 1.84 6.27 11.13
CA ALA A 324 1.47 7.25 12.14
C ALA A 324 1.55 8.68 11.58
N ALA A 325 0.81 9.60 12.19
CA ALA A 325 0.97 11.03 11.94
C ALA A 325 1.49 11.77 13.16
N PHE A 326 2.48 12.64 12.96
CA PHE A 326 2.87 13.61 13.99
C PHE A 326 1.76 14.65 14.21
N ILE A 327 1.40 14.90 15.47
CA ILE A 327 0.47 15.94 15.89
C ILE A 327 1.26 16.94 16.74
N ASN A 328 1.37 18.18 16.27
CA ASN A 328 1.92 19.25 17.09
C ASN A 328 0.97 19.60 18.24
N LYS A 329 1.49 20.21 19.30
CA LYS A 329 0.67 20.75 20.40
C LYS A 329 -0.47 21.62 19.82
N GLU A 330 -1.67 21.47 20.38
CA GLU A 330 -2.87 22.21 19.98
C GLU A 330 -3.41 21.93 18.56
N LYS A 331 -2.88 20.90 17.87
CA LYS A 331 -3.41 20.43 16.57
C LYS A 331 -4.37 19.25 16.66
N ALA A 332 -4.88 18.92 17.84
CA ALA A 332 -5.92 17.92 18.00
C ALA A 332 -6.93 18.33 19.08
N TYR A 333 -8.22 18.15 18.79
CA TYR A 333 -9.32 18.35 19.71
C TYR A 333 -9.99 17.02 20.02
N LEU A 334 -9.87 16.55 21.26
CA LEU A 334 -10.42 15.30 21.76
C LEU A 334 -11.54 15.57 22.75
N ASN A 335 -12.77 15.17 22.46
CA ASN A 335 -13.92 15.37 23.36
C ASN A 335 -13.98 16.80 23.95
N LYS A 336 -13.92 17.81 23.07
CA LYS A 336 -13.88 19.26 23.41
C LYS A 336 -12.64 19.72 24.20
N ARG A 337 -11.61 18.89 24.34
CA ARG A 337 -10.33 19.23 24.99
C ARG A 337 -9.22 19.32 23.95
N LEU A 338 -8.43 20.37 24.04
CA LEU A 338 -7.26 20.57 23.19
C LEU A 338 -6.12 19.68 23.68
N LEU A 339 -5.40 19.05 22.74
CA LEU A 339 -4.20 18.30 23.07
C LEU A 339 -3.09 19.28 23.54
N THR A 340 -2.67 19.12 24.79
CA THR A 340 -1.76 20.06 25.48
C THR A 340 -0.28 19.80 25.24
N GLU A 341 0.06 18.70 24.57
CA GLU A 341 1.43 18.30 24.25
C GLU A 341 1.52 17.73 22.83
N VAL A 342 2.73 17.38 22.39
CA VAL A 342 2.93 16.65 21.15
C VAL A 342 2.31 15.26 21.26
N GLY A 343 1.63 14.84 20.20
CA GLY A 343 1.05 13.50 20.13
C GLY A 343 1.26 12.85 18.78
N TYR A 344 0.74 11.64 18.66
CA TYR A 344 0.80 10.86 17.45
C TYR A 344 -0.57 10.25 17.16
N TYR A 345 -0.96 10.28 15.89
CA TYR A 345 -2.17 9.65 15.39
C TYR A 345 -1.86 8.25 14.84
N LEU A 346 -2.44 7.22 15.44
CA LEU A 346 -2.39 5.81 15.05
C LEU A 346 -3.82 5.29 14.80
N PRO A 347 -4.41 5.56 13.63
CA PRO A 347 -5.78 5.16 13.32
C PRO A 347 -6.01 3.65 13.43
N SER A 348 -4.99 2.83 13.14
CA SER A 348 -5.05 1.37 13.24
C SER A 348 -5.26 0.87 14.67
N ALA A 349 -4.92 1.64 15.70
CA ALA A 349 -5.15 1.25 17.10
C ALA A 349 -6.62 1.31 17.52
N ARG A 350 -7.50 1.91 16.71
CA ARG A 350 -8.91 2.08 17.07
C ARG A 350 -9.69 0.77 17.03
N ILE A 351 -10.63 0.61 17.96
CA ILE A 351 -11.42 -0.62 18.14
C ILE A 351 -12.94 -0.40 18.12
N ASN A 352 -13.39 0.86 18.07
CA ASN A 352 -14.81 1.19 18.10
C ASN A 352 -15.51 0.85 16.77
N LYS A 353 -16.85 0.96 16.76
CA LYS A 353 -17.68 0.53 15.63
C LYS A 353 -17.45 1.38 14.38
N ARG A 354 -17.69 0.76 13.23
CA ARG A 354 -17.72 1.41 11.91
C ARG A 354 -18.72 2.56 11.93
N SER A 355 -18.40 3.66 11.27
CA SER A 355 -19.40 4.70 11.01
C SER A 355 -20.55 4.13 10.18
N PRO A 356 -21.81 4.57 10.38
CA PRO A 356 -22.87 4.27 9.44
C PRO A 356 -22.45 4.72 8.02
N PRO A 357 -22.93 4.04 6.96
CA PRO A 357 -22.66 4.48 5.59
C PRO A 357 -23.05 5.96 5.45
N PRO A 358 -22.22 6.79 4.80
CA PRO A 358 -22.58 8.18 4.58
C PRO A 358 -23.87 8.24 3.74
N ASP A 359 -24.75 9.19 4.05
CA ASP A 359 -25.91 9.49 3.22
C ASP A 359 -25.46 9.69 1.77
N HIS A 360 -26.21 9.13 0.81
CA HIS A 360 -25.89 9.12 -0.62
C HIS A 360 -26.01 10.52 -1.26
N ASN A 361 -25.21 11.48 -0.79
CA ASN A 361 -25.05 12.79 -1.42
C ASN A 361 -23.79 12.77 -2.29
N ASN A 362 -23.89 13.29 -3.51
CA ASN A 362 -22.80 13.35 -4.49
C ASN A 362 -21.80 14.50 -4.21
N ASP A 363 -21.73 14.99 -2.97
CA ASP A 363 -20.99 16.20 -2.59
C ASP A 363 -19.67 15.86 -1.90
N TYR A 364 -18.84 15.07 -2.58
CA TYR A 364 -17.55 14.64 -2.06
C TYR A 364 -16.48 14.56 -3.16
N ALA A 365 -15.22 14.76 -2.78
CA ALA A 365 -14.10 14.23 -3.56
C ALA A 365 -13.78 12.81 -3.08
N PHE A 366 -13.27 11.98 -3.98
CA PHE A 366 -12.69 10.69 -3.62
C PHE A 366 -11.29 10.51 -4.16
N LEU A 367 -10.42 9.92 -3.34
CA LEU A 367 -9.21 9.25 -3.79
C LEU A 367 -9.55 7.78 -4.00
N LYS A 368 -9.12 7.17 -5.10
CA LYS A 368 -9.18 5.73 -5.39
C LYS A 368 -7.76 5.22 -5.65
N ILE A 369 -7.41 4.08 -5.07
CA ILE A 369 -6.18 3.35 -5.39
C ILE A 369 -6.50 2.19 -6.33
N GLU A 370 -5.74 2.05 -7.41
CA GLU A 370 -5.88 0.99 -8.40
C GLU A 370 -4.87 -0.13 -8.18
N GLY A 371 -5.27 -1.37 -8.49
CA GLY A 371 -4.42 -2.56 -8.43
C GLY A 371 -4.59 -3.40 -7.16
N ALA A 372 -4.06 -4.62 -7.21
CA ALA A 372 -4.11 -5.58 -6.10
C ALA A 372 -3.14 -5.21 -4.96
N ASN A 373 -2.06 -4.47 -5.26
CA ASN A 373 -1.13 -3.97 -4.26
C ASN A 373 -1.56 -2.57 -3.81
N PHE A 374 -2.09 -2.46 -2.60
CA PHE A 374 -2.56 -1.21 -2.02
C PHE A 374 -1.96 -0.99 -0.63
N PRO A 375 -1.69 0.26 -0.22
CA PRO A 375 -1.29 0.58 1.14
C PRO A 375 -2.38 0.16 2.14
N ALA A 376 -1.91 -0.49 3.20
CA ALA A 376 -2.71 -1.05 4.26
C ALA A 376 -3.49 0.03 5.06
N ASN A 377 -2.86 1.15 5.39
CA ASN A 377 -3.51 2.30 6.00
C ASN A 377 -2.97 3.64 5.49
N ILE A 378 -3.70 4.25 4.55
CA ILE A 378 -3.38 5.60 4.06
C ILE A 378 -3.87 6.72 4.98
N GLN A 379 -4.75 6.41 5.95
CA GLN A 379 -5.35 7.44 6.80
C GLN A 379 -4.26 8.18 7.56
N ALA A 380 -3.36 7.45 8.23
CA ALA A 380 -2.25 8.04 8.96
C ALA A 380 -1.32 8.86 8.04
N SER A 381 -0.95 8.32 6.89
CA SER A 381 -0.07 9.00 5.94
C SER A 381 -0.66 10.32 5.42
N ILE A 382 -1.95 10.34 5.05
CA ILE A 382 -2.64 11.55 4.59
C ILE A 382 -2.87 12.53 5.75
N SER A 383 -3.30 12.04 6.91
CA SER A 383 -3.42 12.85 8.14
C SER A 383 -2.11 13.59 8.44
N HIS A 384 -0.97 12.94 8.26
CA HIS A 384 0.33 13.56 8.49
C HIS A 384 0.58 14.77 7.58
N GLU A 385 0.27 14.66 6.29
CA GLU A 385 0.43 15.78 5.36
C GLU A 385 -0.63 16.88 5.57
N ILE A 386 -1.85 16.53 5.99
CA ILE A 386 -2.88 17.50 6.39
C ILE A 386 -2.40 18.31 7.59
N LEU A 387 -1.90 17.64 8.64
CA LEU A 387 -1.52 18.29 9.91
C LEU A 387 -0.26 19.17 9.81
N LYS A 388 0.56 19.02 8.76
CA LYS A 388 1.63 19.98 8.46
C LYS A 388 1.08 21.35 8.04
N LYS A 389 -0.12 21.41 7.48
CA LYS A 389 -0.73 22.66 7.03
C LYS A 389 -1.22 23.47 8.24
N PRO A 390 -0.99 24.80 8.28
CA PRO A 390 -1.17 25.60 9.50
C PRO A 390 -2.61 25.62 10.01
N ASN A 391 -3.59 25.74 9.10
CA ASN A 391 -5.00 25.92 9.46
C ASN A 391 -5.74 24.62 9.78
N PHE A 392 -5.07 23.46 9.71
CA PHE A 392 -5.71 22.18 9.97
C PHE A 392 -5.41 21.65 11.38
N HIS A 393 -6.43 21.07 11.99
CA HIS A 393 -6.33 20.29 13.22
C HIS A 393 -7.15 18.99 13.10
N LEU A 394 -6.76 17.98 13.86
CA LEU A 394 -7.48 16.72 13.97
C LEU A 394 -8.66 16.86 14.94
N ILE A 395 -9.81 16.28 14.61
CA ILE A 395 -10.97 16.18 15.48
C ILE A 395 -11.10 14.72 15.90
N GLY A 396 -11.13 14.47 17.21
CA GLY A 396 -11.26 13.15 17.79
C GLY A 396 -12.54 12.47 17.30
N ASN A 397 -12.37 11.31 16.66
CA ASN A 397 -13.47 10.56 16.09
C ASN A 397 -13.32 9.07 16.40
N GLU A 398 -14.43 8.47 16.82
CA GLU A 398 -14.44 7.12 17.41
C GLU A 398 -14.36 6.02 16.35
N SER A 399 -14.95 6.22 15.18
CA SER A 399 -15.03 5.15 14.17
C SER A 399 -13.69 4.85 13.50
N PHE A 400 -13.32 3.56 13.45
CA PHE A 400 -12.02 3.12 12.91
C PHE A 400 -11.83 3.43 11.42
N ASP A 401 -12.92 3.52 10.66
CA ASP A 401 -12.93 3.76 9.22
C ASP A 401 -12.99 5.23 8.84
N THR A 402 -13.10 6.15 9.81
CA THR A 402 -13.21 7.59 9.51
C THR A 402 -12.22 8.44 10.31
N SER A 403 -11.70 9.51 9.71
CA SER A 403 -10.87 10.52 10.38
C SER A 403 -11.50 11.89 10.14
N GLN A 404 -11.51 12.76 11.14
CA GLN A 404 -12.12 14.09 11.01
C GLN A 404 -11.10 15.19 11.23
N PHE A 405 -11.21 16.25 10.45
CA PHE A 405 -10.33 17.42 10.52
C PHE A 405 -11.16 18.69 10.54
N GLY A 406 -10.67 19.70 11.26
CA GLY A 406 -11.20 21.05 11.19
C GLY A 406 -10.21 21.95 10.46
N TYR A 407 -10.72 22.77 9.55
CA TYR A 407 -9.99 23.86 8.92
C TYR A 407 -10.39 25.17 9.58
N GLN A 408 -9.45 25.80 10.29
CA GLN A 408 -9.68 27.06 10.98
C GLN A 408 -9.88 28.20 9.98
N THR A 409 -10.98 28.93 10.14
CA THR A 409 -11.28 30.12 9.36
C THR A 409 -11.08 31.38 10.22
N PRO A 410 -10.88 32.56 9.61
CA PRO A 410 -10.81 33.83 10.34
C PRO A 410 -12.09 34.15 11.14
N SER A 411 -13.25 33.63 10.72
CA SER A 411 -14.52 33.82 11.43
C SER A 411 -14.67 32.97 12.70
N GLY A 412 -13.66 32.15 13.04
CA GLY A 412 -13.63 31.33 14.24
C GLY A 412 -14.36 29.98 14.12
N ARG A 413 -15.31 29.83 13.18
CA ARG A 413 -16.00 28.56 12.93
C ARG A 413 -15.18 27.66 12.00
N PRO A 414 -14.74 26.47 12.45
CA PRO A 414 -13.94 25.59 11.61
C PRO A 414 -14.81 24.87 10.57
N ILE A 415 -14.30 24.75 9.35
CA ILE A 415 -14.90 23.90 8.31
C ILE A 415 -14.53 22.45 8.64
N GLN A 416 -15.51 21.59 8.87
CA GLN A 416 -15.26 20.18 9.19
C GLN A 416 -15.15 19.34 7.93
N ILE A 417 -14.10 18.52 7.86
CA ILE A 417 -13.83 17.59 6.77
C ILE A 417 -13.68 16.18 7.35
N THR A 418 -14.56 15.27 6.93
CA THR A 418 -14.46 13.85 7.27
C THR A 418 -13.80 13.09 6.13
N MET A 419 -12.76 12.31 6.41
CA MET A 419 -12.16 11.31 5.53
C MET A 419 -12.75 9.95 5.88
N VAL A 420 -13.44 9.29 4.95
CA VAL A 420 -14.04 7.95 5.16
C VAL A 420 -13.30 6.90 4.34
N TYR A 421 -12.94 5.75 4.92
CA TYR A 421 -12.30 4.65 4.21
C TYR A 421 -13.35 3.68 3.63
N GLY A 422 -13.59 3.77 2.31
CA GLY A 422 -14.41 2.79 1.58
C GLY A 422 -13.70 1.45 1.43
N GLY A 423 -14.39 0.35 1.72
CA GLY A 423 -13.79 -0.97 1.91
C GLY A 423 -13.26 -1.66 0.65
N SER A 424 -14.07 -1.75 -0.41
CA SER A 424 -13.75 -2.54 -1.60
C SER A 424 -12.72 -1.90 -2.53
N GLN A 425 -12.60 -0.57 -2.46
CA GLN A 425 -11.61 0.27 -3.13
C GLN A 425 -11.27 1.36 -2.13
N THR A 426 -9.99 1.68 -1.90
CA THR A 426 -9.59 2.76 -0.99
C THR A 426 -10.21 4.07 -1.48
N LYS A 427 -11.44 4.37 -1.03
CA LYS A 427 -12.26 5.49 -1.46
C LYS A 427 -12.33 6.45 -0.30
N LEU A 428 -11.56 7.53 -0.34
CA LEU A 428 -11.59 8.56 0.69
C LEU A 428 -12.64 9.61 0.40
N ILE A 429 -13.81 9.51 1.02
CA ILE A 429 -14.88 10.51 0.86
C ILE A 429 -14.56 11.70 1.75
N PHE A 430 -14.53 12.91 1.18
CA PHE A 430 -14.36 14.17 1.92
C PHE A 430 -15.64 15.01 1.91
N GLN A 431 -16.22 15.27 3.09
CA GLN A 431 -17.46 16.03 3.24
C GLN A 431 -17.24 17.34 4.00
N ILE A 432 -17.80 18.45 3.51
CA ILE A 432 -17.84 19.73 4.25
C ILE A 432 -19.15 19.79 5.04
N LYS A 433 -19.05 19.91 6.38
CA LYS A 433 -20.19 20.32 7.21
C LYS A 433 -20.04 21.81 7.50
N ASP A 434 -21.08 22.58 7.17
CA ASP A 434 -21.23 24.02 7.44
C ASP A 434 -20.64 24.99 6.37
N ALA A 435 -21.35 25.13 5.25
CA ALA A 435 -21.01 25.98 4.09
C ALA A 435 -21.18 27.50 4.31
N PHE A 436 -21.67 27.95 5.47
CA PHE A 436 -21.92 29.37 5.75
C PHE A 436 -20.65 30.23 5.90
N THR A 437 -19.45 29.61 5.88
CA THR A 437 -18.15 30.28 6.11
C THR A 437 -17.51 30.88 4.84
N GLY A 438 -18.24 30.92 3.73
CA GLY A 438 -17.82 31.58 2.48
C GLY A 438 -16.99 30.68 1.56
N MET A 439 -17.32 30.70 0.27
CA MET A 439 -16.77 29.79 -0.76
C MET A 439 -15.24 29.74 -0.79
N HIS A 440 -14.58 30.89 -0.62
CA HIS A 440 -13.13 30.97 -0.64
C HIS A 440 -12.47 30.07 0.42
N HIS A 441 -12.96 30.08 1.66
CA HIS A 441 -12.38 29.26 2.74
C HIS A 441 -12.63 27.77 2.52
N CYS A 442 -13.81 27.39 2.02
CA CYS A 442 -14.10 26.01 1.62
C CYS A 442 -13.17 25.53 0.50
N VAL A 443 -12.93 26.34 -0.52
CA VAL A 443 -11.98 26.03 -1.60
C VAL A 443 -10.56 25.83 -1.06
N GLN A 444 -10.09 26.69 -0.16
CA GLN A 444 -8.75 26.54 0.45
C GLN A 444 -8.64 25.26 1.31
N ALA A 445 -9.69 24.93 2.07
CA ALA A 445 -9.74 23.70 2.84
C ALA A 445 -9.71 22.46 1.90
N CYS A 446 -10.54 22.43 0.87
CA CYS A 446 -10.52 21.38 -0.16
C CYS A 446 -9.15 21.24 -0.84
N LYS A 447 -8.53 22.37 -1.21
CA LYS A 447 -7.20 22.39 -1.85
C LYS A 447 -6.15 21.80 -0.93
N GLY A 448 -6.18 22.17 0.37
CA GLY A 448 -5.29 21.61 1.38
C GLY A 448 -5.39 20.08 1.48
N ILE A 449 -6.61 19.53 1.42
CA ILE A 449 -6.82 18.08 1.42
C ILE A 449 -6.26 17.43 0.16
N ILE A 450 -6.59 17.95 -1.03
CA ILE A 450 -6.13 17.40 -2.31
C ILE A 450 -4.59 17.39 -2.36
N GLU A 451 -3.95 18.50 -1.99
CA GLU A 451 -2.50 18.59 -1.93
C GLU A 451 -1.90 17.58 -0.95
N ALA A 452 -2.50 17.40 0.23
CA ALA A 452 -2.04 16.43 1.21
C ALA A 452 -2.17 14.99 0.72
N CYS A 453 -3.25 14.66 -0.01
CA CYS A 453 -3.38 13.39 -0.71
C CYS A 453 -2.25 13.20 -1.71
N CYS A 454 -2.02 14.15 -2.63
CA CYS A 454 -0.94 14.08 -3.61
C CYS A 454 0.43 13.95 -2.95
N ASP A 455 0.72 14.71 -1.89
CA ASP A 455 2.00 14.66 -1.18
C ASP A 455 2.22 13.32 -0.49
N SER A 456 1.18 12.82 0.17
CA SER A 456 1.19 11.51 0.82
C SER A 456 1.41 10.40 -0.19
N LEU A 457 0.70 10.43 -1.32
CA LEU A 457 0.78 9.41 -2.37
C LEU A 457 2.11 9.47 -3.12
N ASN A 458 2.66 10.65 -3.40
CA ASN A 458 4.00 10.80 -3.97
C ASN A 458 5.07 10.27 -3.01
N ARG A 459 4.93 10.55 -1.71
CA ARG A 459 5.81 9.97 -0.68
C ARG A 459 5.67 8.46 -0.60
N MET A 460 4.46 7.93 -0.67
CA MET A 460 4.18 6.49 -0.67
C MET A 460 4.56 5.81 -1.99
N ALA A 461 4.53 6.48 -3.14
CA ALA A 461 4.97 5.92 -4.42
C ALA A 461 6.49 5.62 -4.40
N ASN A 462 7.25 6.35 -3.59
CA ASN A 462 8.65 6.02 -3.29
C ASN A 462 8.80 4.82 -2.33
N GLN A 463 7.76 4.47 -1.57
CA GLN A 463 7.72 3.39 -0.56
C GLN A 463 7.15 2.09 -1.13
N ILE A 464 5.92 2.16 -1.63
CA ILE A 464 5.15 1.14 -2.33
C ILE A 464 5.21 1.51 -3.80
N ARG A 465 6.22 0.97 -4.49
CA ARG A 465 6.54 1.33 -5.87
C ARG A 465 5.35 1.01 -6.79
N TYR A 466 4.95 1.96 -7.62
CA TYR A 466 3.83 1.84 -8.60
C TYR A 466 2.42 1.85 -8.02
N LEU A 467 2.18 2.71 -7.02
CA LEU A 467 0.84 3.04 -6.60
C LEU A 467 0.13 3.86 -7.69
N LYS A 468 -0.77 3.21 -8.45
CA LYS A 468 -1.71 3.92 -9.31
C LYS A 468 -2.86 4.43 -8.47
N TYR A 469 -3.20 5.70 -8.63
CA TYR A 469 -4.32 6.29 -7.93
C TYR A 469 -5.03 7.31 -8.82
N PHE A 470 -6.27 7.57 -8.46
CA PHE A 470 -7.14 8.51 -9.14
C PHE A 470 -7.83 9.38 -8.09
N ILE A 471 -7.90 10.69 -8.32
CA ILE A 471 -8.71 11.59 -7.50
C ILE A 471 -9.88 12.04 -8.39
N GLY A 472 -11.11 11.84 -7.94
CA GLY A 472 -12.29 12.16 -8.72
C GLY A 472 -13.36 12.90 -7.92
N ILE A 473 -14.26 13.56 -8.65
CA ILE A 473 -15.47 14.20 -8.12
C ILE A 473 -16.66 13.67 -8.92
N PRO A 474 -17.66 13.03 -8.28
CA PRO A 474 -18.81 12.46 -8.99
C PRO A 474 -19.70 13.56 -9.63
N CYS A 475 -20.22 13.30 -10.83
CA CYS A 475 -21.40 13.97 -11.43
C CYS A 475 -22.67 13.36 -10.84
N SER A 476 -23.74 14.17 -10.80
CA SER A 476 -25.03 13.75 -10.28
C SER A 476 -25.43 12.41 -10.89
N ALA A 477 -25.63 11.39 -10.05
CA ALA A 477 -26.07 10.07 -10.47
C ALA A 477 -27.37 10.20 -11.26
N VAL A 478 -27.30 9.92 -12.56
CA VAL A 478 -28.47 9.63 -13.38
C VAL A 478 -28.19 8.24 -13.93
N ASN A 479 -28.93 7.24 -13.42
CA ASN A 479 -28.96 5.85 -13.88
C ASN A 479 -27.72 4.98 -13.56
N ASP A 480 -27.39 4.79 -12.27
CA ASP A 480 -26.42 3.79 -11.76
C ASP A 480 -24.98 3.83 -12.32
N ALA A 481 -24.67 4.72 -13.26
CA ALA A 481 -23.35 5.03 -13.77
C ALA A 481 -22.93 6.41 -13.26
N SER A 482 -21.97 6.44 -12.34
CA SER A 482 -21.40 7.71 -11.84
C SER A 482 -20.43 8.27 -12.87
N HIS A 483 -20.78 9.37 -13.53
CA HIS A 483 -19.83 10.17 -14.30
C HIS A 483 -18.85 10.88 -13.35
N TYR A 484 -17.61 11.17 -13.77
CA TYR A 484 -16.63 11.91 -12.96
C TYR A 484 -16.15 13.16 -13.71
N VAL A 485 -15.94 14.28 -13.00
CA VAL A 485 -15.43 15.52 -13.59
C VAL A 485 -13.91 15.45 -13.68
N TYR A 486 -13.36 15.57 -14.90
CA TYR A 486 -11.92 15.70 -15.15
C TYR A 486 -11.48 17.16 -15.00
N PHE A 487 -10.32 17.39 -14.38
CA PHE A 487 -9.97 18.71 -13.82
C PHE A 487 -9.52 19.77 -14.83
N ASN A 488 -9.38 19.39 -16.11
CA ASN A 488 -8.74 20.23 -17.14
C ASN A 488 -9.72 20.97 -18.07
N ASP A 489 -11.03 20.75 -18.04
CA ASP A 489 -11.99 21.50 -18.87
C ASP A 489 -13.39 21.67 -18.22
N ASP A 490 -14.00 22.85 -18.41
CA ASP A 490 -15.40 23.16 -18.05
C ASP A 490 -16.41 22.55 -19.04
N SER A 491 -15.96 22.07 -20.19
CA SER A 491 -16.78 21.37 -21.18
C SER A 491 -17.40 20.07 -20.66
N ASP A 492 -16.72 19.41 -19.71
CA ASP A 492 -16.96 18.02 -19.27
C ASP A 492 -18.03 17.87 -18.18
N LEU A 493 -18.69 18.97 -17.77
CA LEU A 493 -19.90 18.85 -16.98
C LEU A 493 -21.02 18.23 -17.84
N CYS A 494 -21.44 17.02 -17.45
CA CYS A 494 -22.61 16.33 -17.98
C CYS A 494 -23.82 17.29 -18.02
N GLN A 495 -24.71 17.20 -19.02
CA GLN A 495 -25.85 18.13 -19.14
C GLN A 495 -26.72 18.18 -17.86
N ALA A 496 -26.83 17.07 -17.12
CA ALA A 496 -27.48 17.02 -15.83
C ALA A 496 -26.82 17.93 -14.76
N CYS A 497 -25.48 18.05 -14.77
CA CYS A 497 -24.75 18.96 -13.91
C CYS A 497 -24.86 20.42 -14.36
N LYS A 498 -24.92 20.68 -15.66
CA LYS A 498 -25.17 22.04 -16.19
C LYS A 498 -26.56 22.58 -15.84
N ARG A 499 -27.55 21.68 -15.64
CA ARG A 499 -28.96 22.04 -15.33
C ARG A 499 -29.27 22.20 -13.83
N ARG A 500 -28.42 21.73 -12.91
CA ARG A 500 -28.67 21.71 -11.44
C ARG A 500 -28.07 22.91 -10.68
N THR A 501 -27.87 24.05 -11.32
CA THR A 501 -27.12 25.22 -10.82
C THR A 501 -27.76 25.97 -9.63
N SER A 502 -28.84 25.48 -9.00
CA SER A 502 -29.67 26.29 -8.10
C SER A 502 -29.85 25.80 -6.64
N HIS A 503 -29.06 24.82 -6.14
CA HIS A 503 -29.21 24.33 -4.75
C HIS A 503 -27.88 24.16 -4.01
N ASP A 504 -27.93 24.22 -2.67
CA ASP A 504 -26.77 24.14 -1.74
C ASP A 504 -25.82 22.95 -1.97
N THR A 505 -26.33 21.86 -2.54
CA THR A 505 -25.53 20.69 -2.96
C THR A 505 -24.49 21.04 -4.04
N PHE A 506 -24.78 22.02 -4.90
CA PHE A 506 -23.83 22.53 -5.90
C PHE A 506 -22.64 23.29 -5.26
N PHE A 507 -22.82 23.87 -4.07
CA PHE A 507 -21.79 24.68 -3.40
C PHE A 507 -20.57 23.85 -2.98
N CYS A 508 -20.78 22.77 -2.21
CA CYS A 508 -19.69 21.92 -1.72
C CYS A 508 -18.91 21.27 -2.88
N ARG A 509 -19.64 20.87 -3.92
CA ARG A 509 -19.03 20.27 -5.11
C ARG A 509 -18.18 21.27 -5.91
N ASN A 510 -18.65 22.50 -6.08
CA ASN A 510 -17.86 23.56 -6.73
C ASN A 510 -16.59 23.89 -5.94
N CYS A 511 -16.61 23.77 -4.61
CA CYS A 511 -15.41 23.94 -3.80
C CYS A 511 -14.34 22.90 -4.15
N TRP A 512 -14.72 21.62 -4.29
CA TRP A 512 -13.82 20.56 -4.73
C TRP A 512 -13.31 20.76 -6.15
N ILE A 513 -14.19 21.12 -7.10
CA ILE A 513 -13.79 21.37 -8.50
C ILE A 513 -12.79 22.54 -8.58
N SER A 514 -13.11 23.65 -7.93
CA SER A 514 -12.25 24.85 -7.92
C SER A 514 -10.91 24.55 -7.24
N ALA A 515 -10.92 23.84 -6.12
CA ALA A 515 -9.71 23.41 -5.43
C ALA A 515 -8.81 22.53 -6.29
N ALA A 516 -9.40 21.58 -7.03
CA ALA A 516 -8.65 20.71 -7.91
C ALA A 516 -8.05 21.45 -9.10
N LYS A 517 -8.80 22.39 -9.72
CA LYS A 517 -8.26 23.29 -10.76
C LYS A 517 -7.07 24.11 -10.27
N MET A 518 -7.06 24.49 -9.00
CA MET A 518 -5.96 25.24 -8.35
C MET A 518 -4.79 24.35 -7.90
N CYS A 519 -4.92 23.03 -7.96
CA CYS A 519 -3.89 22.10 -7.52
C CYS A 519 -2.91 21.76 -8.66
N ASN A 520 -1.74 22.41 -8.67
CA ASN A 520 -0.70 22.17 -9.68
C ASN A 520 -0.13 20.74 -9.66
N LYS A 521 -0.33 19.98 -8.57
CA LYS A 521 0.18 18.59 -8.43
C LYS A 521 -0.68 17.59 -9.21
N LEU A 522 -1.99 17.81 -9.31
CA LEU A 522 -2.89 16.96 -10.11
C LEU A 522 -2.62 17.08 -11.61
N ARG A 523 -2.31 18.29 -12.10
CA ARG A 523 -2.00 18.57 -13.52
C ARG A 523 -0.78 17.81 -14.06
N LYS A 524 0.06 17.24 -13.20
CA LYS A 524 1.30 16.53 -13.60
C LYS A 524 1.13 15.02 -13.77
N GLU A 525 0.08 14.40 -13.22
CA GLU A 525 -0.08 12.94 -13.19
C GLU A 525 -1.11 12.40 -14.20
N GLU A 526 -2.23 13.09 -14.43
CA GLU A 526 -3.28 12.62 -15.34
C GLU A 526 -2.96 12.84 -16.82
N ASP A 527 -2.16 13.89 -17.11
CA ASP A 527 -1.89 14.30 -18.48
C ASP A 527 -0.81 13.45 -19.17
N HIS A 528 -0.04 12.58 -18.49
CA HIS A 528 1.19 12.02 -19.06
C HIS A 528 1.21 10.52 -19.40
N HIS A 529 0.16 9.72 -19.15
CA HIS A 529 0.26 8.26 -19.33
C HIS A 529 -0.97 7.63 -20.02
N LEU A 530 -0.87 7.39 -21.33
CA LEU A 530 -1.64 6.33 -22.00
C LEU A 530 -0.91 5.01 -21.79
N THR A 531 -1.61 3.95 -21.40
CA THR A 531 -0.96 2.63 -21.28
C THR A 531 -0.72 2.03 -22.66
N PHE A 532 0.25 1.11 -22.78
CA PHE A 532 0.40 0.33 -24.01
C PHE A 532 -0.89 -0.41 -24.37
N SER A 533 -1.67 -0.87 -23.38
CA SER A 533 -2.97 -1.49 -23.62
C SER A 533 -3.98 -0.50 -24.20
N ASP A 534 -4.01 0.73 -23.68
CA ASP A 534 -4.89 1.80 -24.16
C ASP A 534 -4.59 2.10 -25.64
N LEU A 535 -3.31 2.28 -25.95
CA LEU A 535 -2.84 2.56 -27.32
C LEU A 535 -3.09 1.37 -28.27
N SER A 536 -2.87 0.14 -27.79
CA SER A 536 -3.10 -1.07 -28.59
C SER A 536 -4.58 -1.25 -28.92
N GLN A 537 -5.48 -0.98 -27.97
CA GLN A 537 -6.92 -1.03 -28.22
C GLN A 537 -7.35 0.02 -29.24
N VAL A 538 -6.78 1.24 -29.17
CA VAL A 538 -7.04 2.29 -30.16
C VAL A 538 -6.60 1.86 -31.55
N VAL A 539 -5.40 1.29 -31.68
CA VAL A 539 -4.90 0.77 -32.97
C VAL A 539 -5.85 -0.29 -33.52
N GLN A 540 -6.28 -1.23 -32.67
CA GLN A 540 -7.20 -2.28 -33.08
C GLN A 540 -8.56 -1.73 -33.54
N ASP A 541 -9.20 -0.88 -32.74
CA ASP A 541 -10.53 -0.32 -33.08
C ASP A 541 -10.47 0.55 -34.36
N VAL A 542 -9.37 1.28 -34.57
CA VAL A 542 -9.16 2.10 -35.77
C VAL A 542 -8.90 1.23 -37.00
N ALA A 543 -8.17 0.12 -36.84
CA ALA A 543 -7.93 -0.85 -37.89
C ALA A 543 -9.21 -1.57 -38.31
N GLU A 544 -10.00 -2.07 -37.35
CA GLU A 544 -11.27 -2.75 -37.59
C GLU A 544 -12.28 -1.87 -38.35
N LYS A 545 -12.24 -0.54 -38.15
CA LYS A 545 -13.08 0.42 -38.87
C LYS A 545 -12.47 0.99 -40.15
N ASN A 546 -11.30 0.50 -40.58
CA ASN A 546 -10.56 1.02 -41.75
C ASN A 546 -10.24 2.54 -41.66
N MET A 547 -10.02 3.07 -40.45
CA MET A 547 -9.81 4.51 -40.21
C MET A 547 -8.34 4.91 -39.99
N ILE A 548 -7.40 4.00 -40.26
CA ILE A 548 -5.95 4.21 -40.03
C ILE A 548 -5.43 5.46 -40.74
N SER A 549 -5.81 5.69 -41.99
CA SER A 549 -5.39 6.86 -42.77
C SER A 549 -5.88 8.18 -42.19
N MET A 550 -7.09 8.18 -41.62
CA MET A 550 -7.69 9.34 -40.96
C MET A 550 -7.00 9.65 -39.63
N LEU A 551 -6.67 8.62 -38.85
CA LEU A 551 -5.89 8.78 -37.62
C LEU A 551 -4.49 9.34 -37.90
N ARG A 552 -3.79 8.81 -38.92
CA ARG A 552 -2.48 9.33 -39.36
C ARG A 552 -2.52 10.82 -39.65
N LYS A 553 -3.53 11.26 -40.41
CA LYS A 553 -3.74 12.67 -40.77
C LYS A 553 -4.01 13.54 -39.54
N LYS A 554 -4.78 13.04 -38.57
CA LYS A 554 -5.09 13.76 -37.32
C LYS A 554 -3.91 13.84 -36.35
N LEU A 555 -3.08 12.81 -36.30
CA LEU A 555 -1.86 12.76 -35.47
C LEU A 555 -0.68 13.52 -36.10
N ASN A 556 -0.76 13.84 -37.39
CA ASN A 556 0.32 14.44 -38.19
C ASN A 556 1.62 13.60 -38.15
N VAL A 557 1.48 12.29 -38.40
CA VAL A 557 2.60 11.33 -38.40
C VAL A 557 2.72 10.63 -39.75
N ASP A 558 3.93 10.63 -40.31
CA ASP A 558 4.25 9.92 -41.56
C ASP A 558 4.52 8.44 -41.29
N ILE A 559 3.77 7.58 -41.97
CA ILE A 559 3.93 6.13 -41.91
C ILE A 559 3.99 5.62 -43.35
N HIS A 560 5.06 4.90 -43.70
CA HIS A 560 5.19 4.30 -45.04
C HIS A 560 4.08 3.27 -45.27
N LYS A 561 3.43 3.32 -46.43
CA LYS A 561 2.42 2.33 -46.82
C LYS A 561 3.08 0.95 -46.87
N ALA A 562 2.73 0.04 -45.97
CA ALA A 562 3.28 -1.31 -45.94
C ALA A 562 2.37 -2.27 -46.73
N THR A 563 2.95 -3.27 -47.39
CA THR A 563 2.23 -4.27 -48.20
C THR A 563 1.47 -5.31 -47.36
N LYS A 564 1.64 -5.32 -46.03
CA LYS A 564 0.97 -6.24 -45.10
C LYS A 564 0.37 -5.49 -43.90
N SER A 565 -0.90 -5.75 -43.57
CA SER A 565 -1.67 -5.09 -42.50
C SER A 565 -0.98 -5.12 -41.12
N TYR A 566 -0.41 -6.24 -40.70
CA TYR A 566 0.31 -6.34 -39.41
C TYR A 566 1.52 -5.40 -39.31
N GLN A 567 2.16 -5.04 -40.43
CA GLN A 567 3.27 -4.09 -40.44
C GLN A 567 2.79 -2.65 -40.33
N GLU A 568 1.58 -2.33 -40.82
CA GLU A 568 0.98 -1.00 -40.67
C GLU A 568 0.51 -0.73 -39.23
N ASP A 569 -0.03 -1.73 -38.54
CA ASP A 569 -0.48 -1.61 -37.14
C ASP A 569 0.72 -1.35 -36.21
N ARG A 570 1.84 -2.05 -36.43
CA ARG A 570 3.07 -1.85 -35.67
C ARG A 570 3.67 -0.46 -35.88
N GLN A 571 3.72 0.02 -37.13
CA GLN A 571 4.22 1.37 -37.41
C GLN A 571 3.30 2.46 -36.84
N LEU A 572 1.98 2.23 -36.83
CA LEU A 572 1.02 3.12 -36.20
C LEU A 572 1.19 3.16 -34.68
N MET A 573 1.41 2.01 -34.05
CA MET A 573 1.70 1.92 -32.62
C MET A 573 2.98 2.67 -32.24
N GLU A 574 4.05 2.51 -33.02
CA GLU A 574 5.31 3.23 -32.81
C GLU A 574 5.15 4.75 -33.02
N ALA A 575 4.34 5.17 -34.00
CA ALA A 575 4.02 6.57 -34.24
C ALA A 575 3.17 7.18 -33.11
N LEU A 576 2.19 6.44 -32.59
CA LEU A 576 1.36 6.84 -31.45
C LEU A 576 2.20 7.01 -30.18
N MET A 577 3.08 6.06 -29.86
CA MET A 577 3.99 6.17 -28.72
C MET A 577 4.94 7.38 -28.86
N LYS A 578 5.46 7.67 -30.07
CA LYS A 578 6.27 8.87 -30.32
C LYS A 578 5.45 10.16 -30.23
N TRP A 579 4.23 10.16 -30.74
CA TRP A 579 3.31 11.30 -30.66
C TRP A 579 2.98 11.61 -29.21
N GLU A 580 2.71 10.58 -28.39
CA GLU A 580 2.39 10.70 -26.96
C GLU A 580 3.46 11.52 -26.22
N THR A 581 4.74 11.18 -26.43
CA THR A 581 5.88 11.87 -25.77
C THR A 581 6.03 13.35 -26.13
N LYS A 582 5.36 13.82 -27.19
CA LYS A 582 5.41 15.21 -27.65
C LYS A 582 4.21 16.05 -27.19
N GLN A 583 3.18 15.41 -26.63
CA GLN A 583 1.98 16.11 -26.20
C GLN A 583 2.08 16.55 -24.73
N SER A 584 1.55 17.73 -24.42
CA SER A 584 1.40 18.19 -23.03
C SER A 584 0.32 17.41 -22.28
N SER A 585 -0.72 16.94 -23.00
CA SER A 585 -1.85 16.13 -22.49
C SER A 585 -2.25 15.02 -23.48
N PRO A 586 -1.38 14.01 -23.72
CA PRO A 586 -1.61 12.92 -24.67
C PRO A 586 -2.97 12.22 -24.59
N ARG A 587 -3.44 11.83 -23.40
CA ARG A 587 -4.72 11.10 -23.26
C ARG A 587 -5.90 11.96 -23.70
N HIS A 588 -5.96 13.21 -23.25
CA HIS A 588 -7.01 14.14 -23.64
C HIS A 588 -6.99 14.42 -25.15
N SER A 589 -5.79 14.70 -25.68
CA SER A 589 -5.59 14.95 -27.10
C SER A 589 -6.05 13.78 -27.96
N LEU A 590 -5.80 12.54 -27.51
CA LEU A 590 -6.23 11.34 -28.22
C LEU A 590 -7.75 11.13 -28.14
N ILE A 591 -8.38 11.35 -26.98
CA ILE A 591 -9.85 11.29 -26.83
C ILE A 591 -10.53 12.28 -27.78
N LYS A 592 -10.02 13.51 -27.86
CA LYS A 592 -10.56 14.53 -28.78
C LYS A 592 -10.46 14.08 -30.24
N ILE A 593 -9.31 13.56 -30.65
CA ILE A 593 -9.11 13.01 -32.01
C ILE A 593 -10.11 11.88 -32.29
N LEU A 594 -10.33 10.97 -31.33
CA LEU A 594 -11.27 9.86 -31.51
C LEU A 594 -12.73 10.31 -31.60
N HIS A 595 -13.15 11.31 -30.82
CA HIS A 595 -14.47 11.94 -30.99
C HIS A 595 -14.62 12.59 -32.37
N GLU A 596 -13.61 13.33 -32.83
CA GLU A 596 -13.59 13.93 -34.18
C GLU A 596 -13.64 12.87 -35.29
N MET A 597 -13.17 11.65 -35.01
CA MET A 597 -13.25 10.49 -35.88
C MET A 597 -14.52 9.66 -35.70
N GLN A 598 -15.48 10.09 -34.87
CA GLN A 598 -16.70 9.34 -34.54
C GLN A 598 -16.44 7.94 -33.92
N LEU A 599 -15.26 7.74 -33.32
CA LEU A 599 -14.89 6.57 -32.52
C LEU A 599 -15.29 6.76 -31.05
N ASN A 600 -16.54 7.17 -30.82
CA ASN A 600 -17.02 7.57 -29.49
C ASN A 600 -16.89 6.45 -28.47
N HIS A 601 -17.22 5.21 -28.84
CA HIS A 601 -17.08 4.05 -27.94
C HIS A 601 -15.63 3.78 -27.52
N THR A 602 -14.66 3.91 -28.43
CA THR A 602 -13.22 3.76 -28.12
C THR A 602 -12.74 4.93 -27.26
N ALA A 603 -13.18 6.15 -27.57
CA ALA A 603 -12.90 7.33 -26.76
C ALA A 603 -13.48 7.20 -25.34
N ASP A 604 -14.67 6.62 -25.20
CA ASP A 604 -15.34 6.36 -23.93
C ASP A 604 -14.64 5.27 -23.11
N LYS A 605 -14.01 4.28 -23.75
CA LYS A 605 -13.16 3.29 -23.08
C LYS A 605 -11.82 3.86 -22.58
N LEU A 606 -11.27 4.85 -23.29
CA LEU A 606 -10.09 5.59 -22.85
C LEU A 606 -10.39 6.57 -21.71
N LYS A 607 -11.65 6.98 -21.56
CA LYS A 607 -12.13 7.61 -20.32
C LYS A 607 -12.11 6.53 -19.26
N LEU A 608 -11.38 6.73 -18.17
CA LEU A 608 -11.23 5.75 -17.09
C LEU A 608 -12.61 5.26 -16.62
N HIS A 609 -12.99 4.05 -17.04
CA HIS A 609 -14.17 3.36 -16.57
C HIS A 609 -13.83 2.64 -15.29
N VAL A 610 -14.47 3.05 -14.19
CA VAL A 610 -14.50 2.27 -12.95
C VAL A 610 -15.81 1.50 -12.94
N PRO A 611 -15.82 0.18 -13.08
CA PRO A 611 -17.02 -0.60 -12.82
C PRO A 611 -17.44 -0.37 -11.37
N ILE A 612 -18.71 -0.05 -11.18
CA ILE A 612 -19.35 -0.07 -9.86
C ILE A 612 -19.67 -1.52 -9.58
N THR A 613 -18.91 -2.15 -8.69
CA THR A 613 -19.45 -3.26 -7.92
C THR A 613 -20.28 -2.65 -6.80
N SER A 614 -21.60 -2.79 -6.89
CA SER A 614 -22.52 -2.55 -5.77
C SER A 614 -22.03 -3.31 -4.52
N PRO A 615 -22.30 -2.78 -3.30
CA PRO A 615 -21.81 -3.36 -2.04
C PRO A 615 -22.13 -4.85 -1.87
#